data_AF-X0TFZ2-F1
#
_entry.id   AF-X0TFZ2-F1
#
_cell.length_a   1.000
_cell.length_b   1.000
_cell.length_c   1.000
_cell.angle_alpha   90.00
_cell.angle_beta   90.00
_cell.angle_gamma   90.00
#
_symmetry.space_group_name_H-M   'P 1'
#
loop_
_entity.id
_entity.type
_entity.pdbx_description
1 polymer ?
#
loop_
_entity_poly.entity_id
_entity_poly.type
_entity_poly.pdbx_seq_one_letter_code
_entity_poly.pdbx_strand_id
1 'polypeptide(L)' 'MRGLVYINGELVPGEEAKVSVFDHGFLYGDGLFETMRAY' A
#
# COMPACT_ATOMS: atom_id res chain seq x y z
N MET A 1 -1.47 -11.94 -2.14
CA MET A 1 -1.33 -11.76 -0.67
C MET A 1 -2.71 -12.05 -0.07
N ARG A 2 -2.86 -12.97 0.90
CA ARG A 2 -4.17 -13.21 1.53
C ARG A 2 -4.30 -12.30 2.75
N GLY A 3 -5.27 -11.39 2.75
CA GLY A 3 -5.53 -10.43 3.83
C GLY A 3 -6.19 -9.14 3.31
N LEU A 4 -6.64 -8.29 4.25
CA LEU A 4 -7.11 -6.93 3.95
C LEU A 4 -5.92 -5.96 3.98
N VAL A 5 -5.92 -4.99 3.07
CA VAL A 5 -4.95 -3.90 3.03
C VAL A 5 -5.70 -2.59 3.24
N TYR A 6 -5.18 -1.72 4.10
CA TYR A 6 -5.73 -0.39 4.30
C TYR A 6 -5.11 0.58 3.29
N ILE A 7 -5.92 1.20 2.44
CA ILE A 7 -5.49 2.18 1.45
C ILE A 7 -6.46 3.36 1.44
N ASN A 8 -5.95 4.58 1.62
CA ASN A 8 -6.72 5.83 1.50
C ASN A 8 -8.05 5.89 2.28
N GLY A 9 -8.14 5.29 3.47
CA GLY A 9 -9.37 5.29 4.27
C GLY A 9 -10.16 3.99 4.23
N GLU A 10 -9.84 3.08 3.32
CA GLU A 10 -10.65 1.90 3.03
C GLU A 10 -9.87 0.59 3.24
N LEU A 11 -10.57 -0.46 3.68
CA LEU A 11 -10.03 -1.82 3.76
C LEU A 11 -10.43 -2.57 2.48
N VAL A 12 -9.44 -2.97 1.69
CA VAL A 12 -9.63 -3.69 0.43
C VAL A 12 -9.01 -5.09 0.48
N PRO A 13 -9.51 -6.08 -0.27
CA PRO A 13 -8.80 -7.34 -0.48
C PRO A 13 -7.39 -7.10 -1.02
N GLY A 14 -6.40 -7.85 -0.54
CA GLY A 14 -5.01 -7.67 -0.96
C GLY A 14 -4.73 -7.90 -2.44
N GLU A 15 -5.65 -8.55 -3.16
CA GLU A 15 -5.62 -8.70 -4.63
C GLU A 15 -6.14 -7.47 -5.38
N GLU A 16 -6.88 -6.60 -4.72
CA GLU A 16 -7.41 -5.34 -5.26
C GLU A 16 -6.56 -4.12 -4.86
N ALA A 17 -5.70 -4.27 -3.85
CA ALA A 17 -4.76 -3.23 -3.40
C ALA A 17 -3.77 -2.87 -4.52
N LYS A 18 -3.99 -1.72 -5.17
CA LYS A 18 -3.23 -1.26 -6.34
C LYS A 18 -2.94 0.24 -6.26
N VAL A 19 -1.84 0.64 -6.87
CA VAL A 19 -1.48 2.04 -7.13
C VAL A 19 -1.40 2.29 -8.64
N SER A 20 -1.44 3.56 -9.05
CA SER A 20 -1.23 3.92 -10.46
C SER A 20 0.20 3.59 -10.89
N VAL A 21 0.38 3.18 -12.16
CA VAL A 21 1.73 3.07 -12.76
C VAL A 21 2.43 4.42 -12.89
N PHE A 22 1.69 5.52 -12.76
CA PHE A 22 2.20 6.89 -12.74
C PHE A 22 2.36 7.46 -11.33
N ASP A 23 2.26 6.62 -10.29
CA ASP A 23 2.47 7.04 -8.91
C ASP A 23 3.91 7.56 -8.72
N HIS A 24 4.08 8.69 -8.04
CA HIS A 24 5.38 9.30 -7.81
C HIS A 24 6.29 8.46 -6.92
N GLY A 25 5.72 7.74 -5.95
CA GLY A 25 6.45 6.78 -5.13
C GLY A 25 7.01 5.65 -5.99
N PHE A 26 6.27 5.21 -7.02
CA PHE A 26 6.75 4.22 -7.97
C PHE A 26 7.78 4.77 -8.97
N LEU A 27 7.53 5.95 -9.55
CA LEU A 27 8.38 6.53 -10.62
C LEU A 27 9.68 7.15 -10.11
N TYR A 28 9.64 7.80 -8.95
CA TYR A 28 10.73 8.65 -8.45
C TYR A 28 11.24 8.23 -7.08
N GLY A 29 10.64 7.20 -6.47
CA GLY A 29 10.98 6.80 -5.10
C GLY A 29 10.50 7.79 -4.05
N ASP A 30 9.50 8.62 -4.37
CA ASP A 30 8.90 9.58 -3.45
C ASP A 30 7.91 8.89 -2.50
N GLY A 31 8.45 8.18 -1.51
CA GLY A 31 7.67 7.44 -0.53
C GLY A 31 8.34 7.41 0.84
N LEU A 32 7.52 7.36 1.88
CA LEU A 32 7.94 7.16 3.27
C LEU A 32 7.22 5.94 3.82
N PHE A 33 7.93 5.08 4.55
CA PHE A 33 7.35 3.91 5.18
C PHE A 33 7.91 3.70 6.58
N GLU A 34 7.14 3.01 7.41
CA GLU A 34 7.51 2.58 8.74
C GLU A 34 7.24 1.09 8.89
N THR A 35 7.86 0.45 9.90
CA THR A 35 7.63 -0.97 10.19
C THR A 35 7.21 -1.12 11.64
N MET A 36 6.13 -1.89 11.87
CA MET A 36 5.65 -2.22 13.21
C MET A 36 5.53 -3.73 13.39
N ARG A 37 5.69 -4.19 14.63
CA ARG A 37 5.48 -5.58 15.02
C ARG A 37 4.40 -5.63 16.11
N ALA A 38 3.37 -6.43 15.86
CA ALA A 38 2.39 -6.83 16.87
C ALA A 38 2.70 -8.26 17.34
N TYR A 39 2.49 -8.53 18.62
CA TYR A 39 2.65 -9.85 19.25
C TYR A 39 1.28 -10.40 19.65
#